data_AF-A0A957CXA3-F1
#
_entry.id   AF-A0A957CXA3-F1
#
_cell.length_a   1.000
_cell.length_b   1.000
_cell.length_c   1.000
_cell.angle_alpha   90.00
_cell.angle_beta   90.00
_cell.angle_gamma   90.00
#
_symmetry.space_group_name_H-M   'P 1'
#
loop_
_entity.id
_entity.type
_entity.pdbx_description
1 polymer ?
#
loop_
_entity_poly.entity_id
_entity_poly.type
_entity_poly.pdbx_seq_one_letter_code
_entity_poly.pdbx_strand_id
1 'polypeptide(L)' 'MPLVENLRIALNSLKSNKLRAALTMLGIMIGVAAVITLLSIGDGVTRFVAEQFSGLGTNLVFIIPAQEEFTGPPG' A
#
# COMPACT_ATOMS: atom_id res chain seq x y z
N MET A 1 -15.30 -8.68 -41.90
CA MET A 1 -14.32 -9.55 -41.19
C MET A 1 -14.89 -9.86 -39.81
N PRO A 2 -15.36 -11.08 -39.54
CA PRO A 2 -16.06 -11.37 -38.29
C PRO A 2 -15.07 -11.33 -37.10
N LEU A 3 -15.36 -10.52 -36.07
CA LEU A 3 -14.54 -10.44 -34.85
C LEU A 3 -14.31 -11.80 -34.18
N VAL A 4 -15.28 -12.70 -34.32
CA VAL A 4 -15.24 -14.07 -33.81
C VAL A 4 -14.08 -14.87 -34.45
N GLU A 5 -13.79 -14.64 -35.72
CA GLU A 5 -12.73 -15.35 -36.44
C GLU A 5 -11.35 -14.82 -36.05
N ASN A 6 -11.21 -13.51 -35.90
CA ASN A 6 -9.99 -12.90 -35.36
C ASN A 6 -9.69 -13.40 -33.94
N LEU A 7 -10.70 -13.50 -33.08
CA LEU A 7 -10.54 -14.04 -31.72
C LEU A 7 -10.13 -15.52 -31.75
N ARG A 8 -10.74 -16.32 -32.64
CA ARG A 8 -10.39 -17.73 -32.83
C ARG A 8 -8.94 -17.92 -33.30
N ILE A 9 -8.49 -17.10 -34.24
CA ILE A 9 -7.11 -17.13 -34.74
C ILE A 9 -6.13 -16.74 -33.62
N ALA A 10 -6.40 -15.66 -32.88
CA ALA A 10 -5.55 -15.22 -31.77
C ALA A 10 -5.42 -16.28 -30.66
N LEU A 11 -6.51 -16.95 -30.29
CA LEU A 11 -6.50 -18.04 -29.31
C LEU A 11 -5.69 -19.25 -29.79
N ASN A 12 -5.79 -19.60 -31.08
CA ASN A 12 -4.98 -20.66 -31.68
C ASN A 12 -3.49 -20.30 -31.69
N SER A 13 -3.14 -19.06 -32.03
CA SER A 13 -1.75 -18.57 -31.99
C SER A 13 -1.17 -18.59 -30.57
N LEU A 14 -1.96 -18.22 -29.56
CA LEU A 14 -1.55 -18.31 -28.15
C LEU A 14 -1.30 -19.77 -27.72
N LYS A 15 -2.13 -20.71 -28.18
CA LYS A 15 -1.97 -22.16 -27.95
C LYS A 15 -0.79 -22.78 -28.68
N SER A 16 -0.33 -22.20 -29.79
CA SER A 16 0.83 -22.70 -30.55
C SER A 16 2.14 -22.49 -29.77
N ASN A 17 2.28 -21.36 -29.06
CA ASN A 17 3.47 -21.01 -28.28
C ASN A 17 3.24 -21.11 -26.76
N LYS A 18 2.86 -22.31 -26.29
CA LYS A 18 2.44 -22.55 -24.89
C LYS A 18 3.44 -22.07 -23.85
N LEU A 19 4.73 -22.37 -24.02
CA LEU A 19 5.77 -22.00 -23.05
C LEU A 19 5.94 -20.47 -22.96
N ARG A 20 6.07 -19.80 -24.10
CA ARG A 20 6.22 -18.34 -24.16
C ARG A 20 4.99 -17.65 -23.58
N ALA A 21 3.79 -18.07 -24.00
CA ALA A 21 2.52 -17.53 -23.51
C ALA A 21 2.37 -17.71 -22.00
N ALA A 22 2.67 -18.91 -21.47
CA ALA A 22 2.59 -19.18 -20.05
C ALA A 22 3.56 -18.32 -19.23
N LEU A 23 4.82 -18.21 -19.66
CA LEU A 23 5.84 -17.40 -18.95
C LEU A 23 5.47 -15.91 -18.93
N THR A 24 4.96 -15.37 -20.03
CA THR A 24 4.51 -13.96 -20.07
C THR A 24 3.32 -13.71 -19.14
N MET A 25 2.36 -14.64 -19.09
CA MET A 25 1.19 -14.53 -18.22
C MET A 25 1.59 -14.64 -16.74
N LEU A 26 2.50 -15.55 -16.40
CA LEU A 26 3.04 -15.69 -15.05
C LEU A 26 3.78 -14.43 -14.61
N GLY A 27 4.61 -13.85 -15.48
CA GLY A 27 5.32 -12.61 -15.18
C GLY A 27 4.38 -11.46 -14.83
N ILE A 28 3.31 -11.27 -15.61
CA ILE A 28 2.30 -10.24 -15.33
C ILE A 28 1.56 -10.54 -14.02
N MET A 29 1.15 -11.79 -13.78
CA MET A 29 0.47 -12.15 -12.53
C MET A 29 1.32 -11.88 -11.29
N ILE A 30 2.59 -12.30 -11.29
CA ILE A 30 3.50 -12.08 -10.16
C ILE A 30 3.77 -10.58 -9.99
N GLY A 31 4.01 -9.85 -11.08
CA GLY A 31 4.24 -8.41 -11.04
C GLY A 31 3.07 -7.63 -10.44
N VAL A 32 1.85 -7.90 -10.93
CA VAL A 32 0.64 -7.24 -10.42
C VAL A 32 0.35 -7.66 -8.98
N ALA A 33 0.53 -8.93 -8.62
CA ALA A 33 0.33 -9.41 -7.26
C ALA A 33 1.27 -8.73 -6.25
N ALA A 34 2.55 -8.59 -6.59
CA ALA A 34 3.52 -7.92 -5.73
C ALA A 34 3.15 -6.45 -5.47
N VAL A 35 2.72 -5.73 -6.52
CA VAL A 35 2.29 -4.33 -6.41
C VAL A 35 1.04 -4.22 -5.54
N ILE A 36 0.01 -5.04 -5.78
CA ILE A 36 -1.22 -5.02 -4.97
C ILE A 36 -0.92 -5.32 -3.50
N THR A 37 -0.05 -6.29 -3.23
CA THR A 37 0.32 -6.68 -1.85
C THR A 37 1.03 -5.54 -1.15
N LEU A 38 2.01 -4.91 -1.81
CA LEU A 38 2.74 -3.79 -1.25
C LEU A 38 1.83 -2.59 -0.96
N LEU A 39 0.93 -2.25 -1.89
CA LEU A 39 -0.04 -1.16 -1.71
C LEU A 39 -0.97 -1.44 -0.53
N SER A 40 -1.49 -2.67 -0.45
CA SER A 40 -2.40 -3.08 0.63
C SER A 40 -1.71 -3.01 2.00
N ILE A 41 -0.45 -3.42 2.07
CA ILE A 41 0.36 -3.32 3.29
C ILE A 41 0.62 -1.84 3.62
N GLY A 42 1.02 -1.03 2.64
CA GLY A 42 1.29 0.39 2.83
C GLY A 42 0.10 1.13 3.44
N ASP A 43 -1.07 1.00 2.81
CA ASP A 43 -2.31 1.59 3.32
C ASP A 43 -2.68 1.04 4.70
N GLY A 44 -2.52 -0.27 4.91
CA GLY A 44 -2.77 -0.92 6.21
C GLY A 44 -1.89 -0.35 7.33
N VAL A 45 -0.60 -0.14 7.06
CA VAL A 45 0.35 0.44 8.02
C VAL A 45 0.00 1.90 8.30
N THR A 46 -0.28 2.70 7.27
CA THR A 46 -0.70 4.09 7.45
C THR A 46 -1.95 4.19 8.32
N ARG A 47 -2.94 3.30 8.11
CA ARG A 47 -4.16 3.23 8.93
C ARG A 47 -3.86 2.79 10.35
N PHE A 48 -3.03 1.76 10.54
CA PHE A 48 -2.63 1.29 11.87
C PHE A 48 -1.96 2.41 12.67
N VAL A 49 -1.00 3.10 12.06
CA VAL A 49 -0.33 4.25 12.65
C VAL A 49 -1.35 5.34 13.00
N ALA A 50 -2.19 5.75 12.06
CA ALA A 50 -3.23 6.75 12.31
C ALA A 50 -4.15 6.36 13.48
N GLU A 51 -4.48 5.08 13.63
CA GLU A 51 -5.31 4.56 14.72
C GLU A 51 -4.59 4.59 16.08
N GLN A 52 -3.30 4.23 16.13
CA GLN A 52 -2.47 4.36 17.33
C GLN A 52 -2.36 5.83 17.78
N PHE A 53 -2.15 6.75 16.84
CA PHE A 53 -2.10 8.19 17.13
C PHE A 53 -3.49 8.79 17.44
N SER A 54 -4.56 8.26 16.84
CA SER A 54 -5.95 8.64 17.18
C SER A 54 -6.31 8.25 18.61
N GLY A 55 -5.74 7.15 19.14
CA GLY A 55 -5.87 6.75 20.54
C GLY A 55 -5.21 7.71 21.53
N LEU A 56 -4.22 8.50 21.07
CA LEU A 56 -3.66 9.63 21.85
C LEU A 56 -4.61 10.84 21.89
N GLY A 57 -5.65 10.83 21.05
CA GLY A 57 -6.68 11.87 20.96
C GLY A 57 -6.22 13.09 20.16
N THR A 58 -7.12 13.65 19.36
CA THR A 58 -7.00 14.98 18.73
C THR A 58 -6.90 16.14 19.74
N ASN A 59 -6.80 15.85 21.04
CA ASN A 59 -6.71 16.77 22.15
C ASN A 59 -5.47 16.45 23.02
N LEU A 60 -4.29 16.49 22.41
CA LEU A 60 -3.02 16.35 23.13
C LEU A 60 -2.77 17.59 23.99
N VAL A 61 -3.05 17.49 25.30
CA VAL A 61 -2.69 18.53 26.27
C VAL A 61 -1.27 18.26 26.76
N PHE A 62 -0.29 18.97 26.19
CA PHE A 62 1.09 18.96 26.70
C PHE A 62 1.17 19.81 27.97
N ILE A 63 1.17 19.16 29.13
CA ILE A 63 1.47 19.82 30.40
C ILE A 63 3.00 19.91 30.50
N ILE A 64 3.54 21.08 30.14
CA ILE A 64 4.92 21.43 30.43
C ILE A 64 4.91 22.09 31.80
N PRO A 65 5.46 21.45 32.85
CA PRO A 65 5.60 22.12 34.13
C PRO A 65 6.58 23.28 33.93
N ALA A 66 6.07 24.51 34.03
CA ALA A 66 6.93 25.65 34.26
C ALA A 66 7.62 25.40 35.61
N GLN A 67 8.95 25.30 35.61
CA GLN A 67 9.68 25.47 36.85
C GLN A 67 9.42 26.91 37.26
N GLU A 68 8.56 27.11 38.27
CA GLU A 68 8.57 28.35 39.01
C GLU A 68 9.98 28.46 39.60
N GLU A 69 10.82 29.23 38.90
CA GLU A 69 12.08 29.74 39.42
C GLU A 69 11.67 30.54 40.67
N PHE A 70 11.66 29.86 41.82
CA PHE A 70 11.51 30.49 43.11
C PHE A 70 12.74 31.35 43.33
N THR A 71 12.73 32.55 42.75
CA THR A 71 13.67 33.61 43.08
C THR A 71 13.29 34.08 44.48
N GLY A 72 13.89 33.46 45.50
CA GLY A 72 13.74 33.92 46.88
C GLY A 72 14.16 35.39 47.01
N PRO A 73 13.57 36.16 47.93
CA PRO A 73 13.90 37.57 48.09
C PRO A 73 15.37 37.73 48.52
N PRO A 74 16.10 38.73 47.99
CA PRO A 74 17.38 39.11 48.55
C PRO A 74 17.14 39.84 49.88
N GLY A 75 17.70 39.27 50.96
CA GLY A 75 17.79 39.87 52.29
C GLY A 75 19.20 39.68 52.84
#